data_AF-A0A1B7VAR2-F1
#
_entry.id   AF-A0A1B7VAR2-F1
#
_cell.length_a   1.000
_cell.length_b   1.000
_cell.length_c   1.000
_cell.angle_alpha   90.00
_cell.angle_beta   90.00
_cell.angle_gamma   90.00
#
_symmetry.space_group_name_H-M   'P 1'
#
loop_
_entity.id
_entity.type
_entity.pdbx_description
1 polymer ?
#
loop_
_entity_poly.entity_id
_entity_poly.type
_entity_poly.pdbx_seq_one_letter_code
_entity_poly.pdbx_strand_id
1 'polypeptide(L)'
;NKEGTQRELAARFKVSLSFISEFFRQYRETGKIEPKPKGGDRRSLIKGKEEELLKKIVIEHNDIYLREIQAAIKEQTEIEVSISSLSRTLKRLDLRRKKKL
;
A
#
# COMPACT_ATOMS: atom_id res chain seq x y z
N ASN A 1 -14.52 -34.07 -8.03
CA ASN A 1 -15.30 -33.52 -9.16
C ASN A 1 -14.77 -34.08 -10.45
N LYS A 2 -15.64 -34.66 -11.29
CA LYS A 2 -15.27 -35.32 -12.56
C LYS A 2 -15.09 -34.30 -13.71
N GLU A 3 -14.53 -33.13 -13.43
CA GLU A 3 -14.44 -32.01 -14.38
C GLU A 3 -13.25 -32.12 -15.36
N GLY A 4 -12.61 -33.29 -15.42
CA GLY A 4 -11.45 -33.53 -16.27
C GLY A 4 -10.13 -33.05 -15.69
N THR A 5 -9.07 -33.17 -16.48
CA THR A 5 -7.72 -32.68 -16.18
C THR A 5 -7.65 -31.16 -16.28
N GLN A 6 -6.60 -30.54 -15.71
CA GLN A 6 -6.38 -29.10 -15.83
C GLN A 6 -6.26 -28.63 -17.29
N ARG A 7 -5.79 -29.49 -18.21
CA ARG A 7 -5.73 -29.18 -19.66
C ARG A 7 -7.10 -29.13 -20.30
N GLU A 8 -7.98 -30.07 -19.95
CA GLU A 8 -9.37 -30.09 -20.44
C GLU A 8 -10.15 -28.89 -19.91
N LEU A 9 -9.94 -28.52 -18.65
CA LEU A 9 -10.47 -27.29 -18.06
C LEU A 9 -9.98 -26.04 -18.81
N ALA A 10 -8.67 -25.94 -19.07
CA ALA A 10 -8.09 -24.83 -19.81
C ALA A 10 -8.71 -24.69 -21.21
N ALA A 11 -8.89 -25.80 -21.93
CA ALA A 11 -9.54 -25.82 -23.24
C ALA A 11 -11.02 -25.42 -23.18
N ARG A 12 -11.77 -25.97 -22.22
CA ARG A 12 -13.21 -25.67 -22.01
C ARG A 12 -13.44 -24.19 -21.73
N PHE A 13 -12.63 -23.60 -20.87
CA PHE A 13 -12.73 -22.18 -20.49
C PHE A 13 -11.95 -21.24 -21.42
N LYS A 14 -11.26 -21.77 -22.45
CA LYS A 14 -10.45 -21.01 -23.40
C LYS A 14 -9.39 -20.13 -22.73
N VAL A 15 -8.74 -20.67 -21.70
CA VAL A 15 -7.67 -20.01 -20.94
C VAL A 15 -6.38 -20.82 -21.06
N SER A 16 -5.25 -20.22 -20.66
CA SER A 16 -3.98 -20.96 -20.62
C SER A 16 -3.97 -21.99 -19.48
N LEU A 17 -3.20 -23.06 -19.66
CA LEU A 17 -2.94 -24.03 -18.58
C LEU A 17 -2.29 -23.35 -17.36
N SER A 18 -1.43 -22.37 -17.59
CA SER A 18 -0.81 -21.58 -16.52
C SER A 18 -1.86 -20.86 -15.68
N PHE A 19 -2.88 -20.26 -16.28
CA PHE A 19 -3.96 -19.59 -15.55
C PHE A 19 -4.69 -20.55 -14.61
N ILE A 20 -5.07 -21.74 -15.09
CA ILE A 20 -5.75 -22.76 -14.25
C ILE A 20 -4.85 -23.21 -13.10
N SER A 21 -3.56 -23.45 -13.38
CA SER A 21 -2.60 -23.85 -12.35
C SER A 21 -2.42 -22.77 -11.28
N GLU A 22 -2.26 -21.51 -11.68
CA GLU A 22 -2.13 -20.37 -10.76
C GLU A 22 -3.40 -20.12 -9.95
N PHE A 23 -4.56 -20.23 -10.60
CA PHE A 23 -5.87 -20.08 -9.96
C PHE A 23 -6.06 -21.12 -8.85
N PHE A 24 -5.77 -22.40 -9.13
CA PHE A 24 -5.85 -23.45 -8.10
C PHE A 24 -4.80 -23.28 -7.00
N ARG A 25 -3.58 -22.83 -7.34
CA ARG A 25 -2.56 -22.51 -6.33
C ARG A 25 -3.06 -21.43 -5.38
N GLN A 26 -3.55 -20.31 -5.92
CA GLN A 26 -4.10 -19.22 -5.12
C GLN A 26 -5.27 -19.69 -4.24
N TYR A 27 -6.18 -20.49 -4.80
CA TYR A 27 -7.32 -21.00 -4.06
C TYR A 27 -6.89 -21.91 -2.90
N ARG A 28 -5.89 -22.78 -3.08
CA ARG A 28 -5.36 -23.62 -2.00
C ARG A 28 -4.67 -22.81 -0.89
N GLU A 29 -3.95 -21.75 -1.25
CA GLU A 29 -3.21 -20.92 -0.29
C GLU A 29 -4.13 -19.97 0.49
N THR A 30 -5.16 -19.43 -0.15
CA THR A 30 -5.97 -18.33 0.41
C THR A 30 -7.42 -18.68 0.69
N GLY A 31 -7.93 -19.77 0.10
CA GLY A 31 -9.36 -20.12 0.10
C GLY A 31 -10.24 -19.17 -0.74
N LYS A 32 -9.63 -18.23 -1.48
CA LYS A 32 -10.34 -17.17 -2.20
C LYS A 32 -10.19 -17.31 -3.71
N ILE A 33 -11.24 -16.94 -4.43
CA ILE A 33 -11.26 -16.86 -5.91
C ILE A 33 -11.11 -15.42 -6.42
N GLU A 34 -11.05 -14.45 -5.51
CA GLU A 34 -10.91 -13.03 -5.83
C GLU A 34 -9.56 -12.77 -6.50
N PRO A 35 -9.47 -11.87 -7.49
CA PRO A 35 -8.19 -11.51 -8.08
C PRO A 35 -7.28 -10.89 -7.04
N LYS A 36 -5.96 -11.10 -7.19
CA LYS A 36 -4.97 -10.39 -6.37
C LYS A 36 -5.12 -8.87 -6.58
N PRO A 37 -4.95 -8.05 -5.53
CA PRO A 37 -5.02 -6.60 -5.66
C PRO A 37 -4.01 -6.13 -6.71
N LYS A 38 -4.49 -5.36 -7.69
CA LYS A 38 -3.65 -4.80 -8.75
C LYS A 38 -3.02 -3.49 -8.26
N GLY A 39 -1.71 -3.37 -8.41
CA GLY A 39 -0.98 -2.15 -8.06
C GLY A 39 -0.85 -1.93 -6.55
N GLY A 40 -0.72 -0.67 -6.14
CA GLY A 40 -0.53 -0.26 -4.75
C GLY A 40 0.82 0.38 -4.48
N ASP A 41 0.90 1.06 -3.34
CA ASP A 41 2.11 1.75 -2.90
C ASP A 41 3.15 0.75 -2.37
N ARG A 42 4.21 0.56 -3.16
CA ARG A 42 5.34 -0.32 -2.82
C ARG A 42 6.55 0.41 -2.23
N ARG A 43 6.61 1.74 -2.35
CA ARG A 43 7.86 2.51 -2.16
C ARG A 43 7.78 3.65 -1.16
N SER A 44 6.62 3.95 -0.57
CA SER A 44 6.59 4.96 0.50
C SER A 44 7.46 4.52 1.66
N LEU A 45 8.38 5.41 2.04
CA LEU A 45 9.29 5.27 3.16
C LEU A 45 8.56 5.41 4.51
N ILE A 46 7.47 6.19 4.53
CA ILE A 46 6.69 6.45 5.75
C ILE A 46 5.53 5.45 5.81
N LYS A 47 5.69 4.38 6.60
CA LYS A 47 4.69 3.32 6.80
C LYS A 47 4.79 2.75 8.21
N GLY A 48 3.68 2.41 8.85
CA GLY A 48 3.73 1.81 10.18
C GLY A 48 4.13 2.84 11.25
N LYS A 49 5.28 2.64 11.91
CA LYS A 49 5.69 3.47 13.05
C LYS A 49 5.94 4.93 12.67
N GLU A 50 6.56 5.17 11.53
CA GLU A 50 6.84 6.51 10.99
C GLU A 50 5.55 7.23 10.62
N GLU A 51 4.53 6.48 10.19
CA GLU A 51 3.21 7.03 9.89
C GLU A 51 2.47 7.47 11.17
N GLU A 52 2.56 6.68 12.25
CA GLU A 52 2.04 7.07 13.56
C GLU A 52 2.75 8.28 14.13
N LEU A 53 4.08 8.34 13.97
CA LEU A 53 4.86 9.50 14.39
C LEU A 53 4.43 10.76 13.63
N LEU A 54 4.32 10.67 12.30
CA LEU A 54 3.85 11.77 11.46
C LEU A 54 2.45 12.26 11.90
N LYS A 55 1.54 11.34 12.25
CA LYS A 55 0.22 11.68 12.78
C LYS A 55 0.33 12.48 14.08
N LYS A 56 1.17 12.04 15.03
CA LYS A 56 1.38 12.75 16.31
C LYS A 56 1.90 14.16 16.10
N ILE A 57 2.95 14.33 15.28
CA ILE A 57 3.55 15.64 14.99
C ILE A 57 2.50 16.61 14.40
N VAL A 58 1.69 16.14 13.44
CA VAL A 58 0.68 17.00 12.79
C VAL A 58 -0.50 17.32 13.74
N ILE A 59 -0.88 16.38 14.62
CA ILE A 59 -1.95 16.62 15.60
C ILE A 59 -1.50 17.61 16.68
N GLU A 60 -0.28 17.47 17.20
CA GLU A 60 0.29 18.37 18.20
C GLU A 60 0.55 19.76 17.62
N HIS A 61 1.04 19.83 16.38
CA HIS A 61 1.39 21.06 15.69
C HIS A 61 0.70 21.17 14.33
N ASN A 62 -0.59 21.50 14.35
CA ASN A 62 -1.41 21.56 13.13
C ASN A 62 -1.04 22.71 12.15
N ASP A 63 -0.18 23.65 12.57
CA ASP A 63 0.30 24.75 11.73
C ASP A 63 1.71 24.52 11.14
N ILE A 64 2.27 23.33 11.32
CA ILE A 64 3.65 22.98 10.95
C ILE A 64 3.87 22.96 9.42
N TYR A 65 5.05 23.40 8.98
CA TYR A 65 5.48 23.36 7.59
C TYR A 65 6.09 22.00 7.21
N LEU A 66 6.01 21.63 5.92
CA LEU A 66 6.56 20.36 5.43
C LEU A 66 8.06 20.16 5.71
N ARG A 67 8.83 21.25 5.71
CA ARG A 67 10.28 21.23 6.00
C ARG A 67 10.57 20.91 7.45
N GLU A 68 9.73 21.39 8.36
CA GLU A 68 9.85 21.14 9.79
C GLU A 68 9.47 19.69 10.10
N ILE A 69 8.42 19.17 9.46
CA ILE A 69 8.07 17.74 9.52
C ILE A 69 9.23 16.87 9.00
N GLN A 70 9.86 17.26 7.90
CA GLN A 70 11.01 16.55 7.35
C GLN A 70 12.18 16.50 8.34
N ALA A 71 12.51 17.62 8.97
CA ALA A 71 13.57 17.70 9.96
C ALA A 71 13.25 16.82 11.19
N ALA A 72 12.03 16.91 11.71
CA ALA A 72 11.59 16.11 12.86
C ALA A 72 11.63 14.60 12.58
N ILE A 73 11.24 14.16 11.39
CA ILE A 73 11.33 12.75 11.00
C ILE A 73 12.80 12.32 10.85
N LYS A 74 13.63 13.15 10.21
CA LYS A 74 15.06 12.85 10.06
C LYS A 74 15.76 12.71 11.41
N GLU A 75 15.40 13.56 12.37
CA GLU A 75 15.95 13.53 13.74
C GLU A 75 15.49 12.30 14.52
N GLN A 76 14.23 11.89 14.40
CA GLN A 76 13.68 10.82 15.23
C GLN A 76 13.82 9.42 14.63
N THR A 77 13.87 9.30 13.30
CA THR A 77 13.87 8.00 12.61
C THR A 77 15.08 7.81 11.68
N GLU A 78 15.98 8.80 11.57
CA GLU A 78 17.14 8.81 10.66
C GLU A 78 16.80 8.65 9.16
N ILE A 79 15.51 8.66 8.81
CA ILE A 79 15.06 8.45 7.43
C ILE A 79 14.98 9.79 6.72
N GLU A 80 15.69 9.90 5.60
CA GLU A 80 15.59 11.07 4.73
C GLU A 80 14.42 10.91 3.75
N VAL A 81 13.34 11.63 4.03
CA VAL A 81 12.15 11.70 3.16
C VAL A 81 12.16 13.00 2.36
N SER A 82 11.80 12.94 1.08
CA SER A 82 11.63 14.15 0.27
C SER A 82 10.32 14.87 0.62
N ILE A 83 10.29 16.20 0.43
CA ILE A 83 9.09 17.03 0.65
C ILE A 83 7.89 16.53 -0.16
N SER A 84 8.11 16.08 -1.41
CA SER A 84 7.05 15.55 -2.26
C SER A 84 6.49 14.22 -1.74
N SER A 85 7.34 13.36 -1.17
CA SER A 85 6.92 12.11 -0.51
C SER A 85 6.11 12.39 0.75
N LEU A 86 6.52 13.39 1.53
CA LEU A 86 5.77 13.87 2.69
C LEU A 86 4.41 14.41 2.32
N SER A 87 4.33 15.28 1.30
CA SER A 87 3.06 15.83 0.82
C SER A 87 2.08 14.74 0.36
N ARG A 88 2.56 13.74 -0.39
CA ARG A 88 1.74 12.59 -0.80
C ARG A 88 1.30 11.74 0.40
N THR A 89 2.20 11.55 1.37
CA THR A 89 1.89 10.80 2.60
C THR A 89 0.81 11.52 3.41
N LEU A 90 0.96 12.82 3.67
CA LEU A 90 -0.06 13.61 4.37
C LEU A 90 -1.42 13.54 3.67
N LYS A 91 -1.44 13.66 2.34
CA LYS A 91 -2.66 13.52 1.54
C LYS A 91 -3.27 12.11 1.63
N ARG A 92 -2.44 11.06 1.62
CA ARG A 92 -2.87 9.66 1.80
C ARG A 92 -3.51 9.42 3.17
N LEU A 93 -3.07 10.16 4.19
CA LEU A 93 -3.57 10.07 5.56
C LEU A 93 -4.70 11.06 5.88
N ASP A 94 -5.13 11.85 4.89
CA ASP A 94 -6.04 12.99 5.03
C ASP A 94 -5.66 13.96 6.17
N LEU A 95 -4.35 14.07 6.43
CA LEU A 95 -3.80 15.01 7.40
C LEU A 95 -3.62 16.36 6.70
N ARG A 96 -4.45 17.33 7.09
CA ARG A 96 -4.42 18.68 6.54
C ARG A 96 -3.98 19.66 7.60
N ARG A 97 -3.06 20.54 7.20
CA ARG A 97 -2.70 21.73 7.98
C ARG A 97 -3.95 22.58 8.20
N LYS A 98 -4.20 23.00 9.43
CA LYS A 98 -5.21 24.02 9.72
C LYS A 98 -4.73 25.35 9.14
N LYS A 99 -5.61 26.03 8.40
CA LYS A 99 -5.31 27.37 7.91
C LYS A 99 -5.58 28.33 9.07
N LYS A 100 -4.56 29.05 9.55
CA LYS A 100 -4.79 30.27 10.33
C LYS A 100 -5.48 31.29 9.41
N LEU A 101 -6.69 31.68 9.77
CA LEU A 101 -7.38 32.86 9.23
C LEU A 101 -6.84 34.11 9.94
#